data_AF-A0A1S1T1L2-F1
#
_entry.id   AF-A0A1S1T1L2-F1
#
_cell.length_a   1.000
_cell.length_b   1.000
_cell.length_c   1.000
_cell.angle_alpha   90.00
_cell.angle_beta   90.00
_cell.angle_gamma   90.00
#
_symmetry.space_group_name_H-M   'P 1'
#
loop_
_entity.id
_entity.type
_entity.pdbx_description
1 polymer ?
#
loop_
_entity_poly.entity_id
_entity_poly.type
_entity_poly.pdbx_seq_one_letter_code
_entity_poly.pdbx_strand_id
1 'polypeptide(L)'
;MENVVYLLDPETALFRAVELVGAISVKPISELLGCKLTQMVRFDESHWLFVDAEGLREGLTAFTMFGRYPQPLGGKIVVAGTDGSESYHSPSIDIGDAAAHFQCCRPVIDPVFDTDDNVQSKGLIPAGTLADLKVRIERRPPMPVHGSA
;
A
#
# COMPACT_ATOMS: atom_id res chain seq x y z
N MET A 1 20.58 -1.66 -19.66
CA MET A 1 19.26 -1.07 -19.40
C MET A 1 18.86 -1.63 -18.04
N GLU A 2 18.76 -0.78 -17.02
CA GLU A 2 18.38 -1.22 -15.68
C GLU A 2 16.89 -1.59 -15.71
N ASN A 3 16.56 -2.80 -15.27
CA ASN A 3 15.20 -3.31 -15.28
C ASN A 3 14.47 -2.85 -14.02
N VAL A 4 14.18 -1.56 -13.97
CA VAL A 4 13.57 -0.91 -12.81
C VAL A 4 12.05 -1.04 -12.86
N VAL A 5 11.45 -1.35 -11.71
CA VAL A 5 10.01 -1.27 -11.46
C VAL A 5 9.76 -0.38 -10.24
N TYR A 6 8.54 0.13 -10.07
CA TYR A 6 8.19 0.82 -8.82
C TYR A 6 7.45 -0.12 -7.87
N LEU A 7 7.91 -0.22 -6.63
CA LEU A 7 7.33 -1.05 -5.57
C LEU A 7 6.72 -0.17 -4.48
N LEU A 8 5.40 -0.26 -4.34
CA LEU A 8 4.65 0.36 -3.26
C LEU A 8 4.40 -0.66 -2.15
N ASP A 9 4.80 -0.32 -0.94
CA ASP A 9 4.50 -1.09 0.27
C ASP A 9 3.48 -0.32 1.14
N PRO A 10 2.23 -0.79 1.29
CA PRO A 10 1.21 -0.07 2.05
C PRO A 10 1.50 0.02 3.56
N GLU A 11 2.25 -0.93 4.13
CA GLU A 11 2.58 -0.95 5.56
C GLU A 11 3.48 0.24 5.92
N THR A 12 4.44 0.54 5.06
CA THR A 12 5.37 1.65 5.25
C THR A 12 4.94 2.92 4.50
N ALA A 13 4.03 2.79 3.54
CA ALA A 13 3.70 3.77 2.51
C ALA A 13 4.91 4.22 1.68
N LEU A 14 6.02 3.48 1.68
CA LEU A 14 7.17 3.79 0.85
C LEU A 14 6.90 3.33 -0.59
N PHE A 15 7.18 4.22 -1.53
CA PHE A 15 7.14 3.93 -2.96
C PHE A 15 8.53 4.07 -3.54
N ARG A 16 9.11 2.98 -4.04
CA ARG A 16 10.53 2.92 -4.37
C ARG A 16 10.77 2.38 -5.77
N ALA A 17 11.76 2.92 -6.46
CA ALA A 17 12.34 2.27 -7.62
C ALA A 17 13.18 1.06 -7.17
N VAL A 18 12.92 -0.11 -7.75
CA VAL A 18 13.61 -1.37 -7.44
C VAL A 18 14.13 -1.95 -8.75
N GLU A 19 15.42 -2.25 -8.80
CA GLU A 19 16.02 -2.96 -9.91
C GLU A 19 15.75 -4.47 -9.80
N LEU A 20 15.23 -5.07 -10.88
CA LEU A 20 15.04 -6.50 -10.98
C LEU A 20 16.27 -7.16 -11.62
N VAL A 21 16.66 -8.30 -11.08
CA VAL A 21 17.68 -9.15 -11.69
C VAL A 21 17.08 -9.85 -12.90
N GLY A 22 17.56 -9.52 -14.10
CA GLY A 22 17.05 -10.07 -15.35
C GLY A 22 15.80 -9.33 -15.86
N ALA A 23 15.07 -9.95 -16.79
CA ALA A 23 13.95 -9.30 -17.49
C ALA A 23 12.74 -9.04 -16.56
N ILE A 24 12.10 -7.89 -16.75
CA ILE A 24 10.83 -7.56 -16.07
C ILE A 24 9.77 -8.53 -16.60
N SER A 25 9.39 -9.48 -15.76
CA SER A 25 8.47 -10.57 -16.08
C SER A 25 7.70 -10.99 -14.84
N VAL A 26 6.63 -11.77 -15.03
CA VAL A 26 5.72 -12.12 -13.93
C VAL A 26 6.47 -12.79 -12.77
N LYS A 27 7.40 -13.72 -13.05
CA LYS A 27 8.07 -14.50 -11.99
C LYS A 27 8.92 -13.63 -11.03
N PRO A 28 9.88 -12.81 -11.48
CA PRO A 28 10.60 -11.87 -10.60
C PRO A 28 9.66 -10.92 -9.86
N ILE A 29 8.58 -10.48 -10.49
CA ILE A 29 7.58 -9.61 -9.86
C ILE A 29 6.84 -10.34 -8.74
N SER A 30 6.41 -11.59 -8.95
CA SER A 30 5.76 -12.41 -7.91
C SER A 30 6.68 -12.64 -6.71
N GLU A 31 7.97 -12.89 -6.97
CA GLU A 31 9.00 -13.02 -5.93
C GLU A 31 9.17 -11.71 -5.15
N LEU A 32 9.19 -10.55 -5.82
CA LEU A 32 9.28 -9.23 -5.19
C LEU A 32 8.04 -8.89 -4.35
N LEU A 33 6.86 -9.23 -4.86
CA LEU A 33 5.58 -9.09 -4.15
C LEU A 33 5.50 -10.04 -2.94
N GLY A 34 6.18 -11.19 -3.01
CA GLY A 34 6.10 -12.25 -2.02
C GLY A 34 4.77 -13.02 -2.08
N CYS A 35 4.13 -13.08 -3.24
CA CYS A 35 2.82 -13.71 -3.44
C CYS A 35 2.89 -14.98 -4.30
N LYS A 36 1.86 -15.83 -4.18
CA LYS A 36 1.71 -17.06 -4.98
C LYS A 36 0.97 -16.83 -6.29
N LEU A 37 -0.04 -15.94 -6.25
CA LEU A 37 -0.88 -15.62 -7.39
C LEU A 37 -0.83 -14.12 -7.65
N THR A 38 -0.24 -13.74 -8.78
CA THR A 38 -0.16 -12.35 -9.21
C THR A 38 -1.35 -12.03 -10.11
N GLN A 39 -2.07 -10.97 -9.79
CA GLN A 39 -3.09 -10.38 -10.63
C GLN A 39 -2.54 -9.14 -11.32
N MET A 40 -2.93 -8.93 -12.57
CA MET A 40 -2.64 -7.71 -13.32
C MET A 40 -3.86 -6.78 -13.33
N VAL A 41 -3.64 -5.52 -12.97
CA VAL A 41 -4.65 -4.45 -13.00
C VAL A 41 -4.13 -3.31 -13.87
N ARG A 42 -4.94 -2.84 -14.81
CA ARG A 42 -4.53 -1.80 -15.75
C ARG A 42 -4.36 -0.47 -15.01
N PHE A 43 -3.21 0.17 -15.16
CA PHE A 43 -2.98 1.51 -14.61
C PHE A 43 -3.44 2.58 -15.60
N ASP A 44 -2.89 2.52 -16.81
CA ASP A 44 -3.24 3.33 -17.98
C ASP A 44 -2.96 2.55 -19.29
N GLU A 45 -2.76 3.25 -20.41
CA GLU A 45 -2.46 2.63 -21.71
C GLU A 45 -1.05 2.04 -21.81
N SER A 46 -0.11 2.50 -20.98
CA SER A 46 1.32 2.19 -21.06
C SER A 46 1.88 1.55 -19.78
N HIS A 47 1.04 1.31 -18.78
CA HIS A 47 1.46 0.77 -17.49
C HIS A 47 0.48 -0.26 -16.92
N TRP A 48 1.04 -1.27 -16.27
CA TRP A 48 0.31 -2.29 -15.51
C TRP A 48 0.71 -2.28 -14.05
N LEU A 49 -0.28 -2.58 -13.20
CA LEU A 49 -0.08 -2.94 -11.81
C LEU A 49 -0.03 -4.46 -11.69
N PHE A 50 0.90 -4.94 -10.89
CA PHE A 50 0.96 -6.32 -10.44
C PHE A 50 0.70 -6.33 -8.94
N VAL A 51 -0.28 -7.13 -8.54
CA VAL A 51 -0.77 -7.19 -7.17
C VAL A 51 -0.91 -8.63 -6.71
N ASP A 52 -0.91 -8.83 -5.40
CA ASP A 52 -1.27 -10.12 -4.80
C ASP A 52 -2.79 -10.34 -4.91
N ALA A 53 -3.19 -11.32 -5.72
CA ALA A 53 -4.60 -11.66 -5.92
C ALA A 53 -5.28 -12.13 -4.61
N GLU A 54 -4.49 -12.62 -3.66
CA GLU A 54 -4.95 -13.13 -2.36
C GLU A 54 -4.57 -12.17 -1.22
N GLY A 55 -4.14 -10.95 -1.53
CA GLY A 55 -3.62 -9.98 -0.56
C GLY A 55 -4.67 -9.44 0.41
N LEU A 56 -5.96 -9.50 0.05
CA LEU A 56 -7.08 -9.13 0.91
C LEU A 56 -7.48 -10.32 1.81
N ARG A 57 -6.72 -10.52 2.88
CA ARG A 57 -6.87 -11.64 3.82
C ARG A 57 -7.17 -11.18 5.24
N GLU A 58 -7.60 -12.11 6.08
CA GLU A 58 -7.76 -11.86 7.51
C GLU A 58 -6.43 -11.42 8.15
N GLY A 59 -6.50 -10.49 9.11
CA GLY A 59 -5.33 -9.93 9.78
C GLY A 59 -4.53 -8.90 8.98
N LEU A 60 -5.07 -8.41 7.85
CA LEU A 60 -4.44 -7.35 7.06
C LEU A 60 -4.33 -6.04 7.86
N THR A 61 -3.11 -5.51 7.93
CA THR A 61 -2.77 -4.29 8.69
C THR A 61 -2.73 -3.03 7.83
N ALA A 62 -2.51 -3.16 6.53
CA ALA A 62 -2.62 -2.07 5.57
C ALA A 62 -3.07 -2.54 4.17
N PHE A 63 -3.69 -1.64 3.40
CA PHE A 63 -4.11 -1.87 2.03
C PHE A 63 -3.98 -0.59 1.20
N THR A 64 -4.08 -0.70 -0.11
CA THR A 64 -4.00 0.45 -1.03
C THR A 64 -5.31 0.65 -1.75
N MET A 65 -5.80 1.89 -1.79
CA MET A 65 -6.83 2.31 -2.73
C MET A 65 -6.16 2.83 -4.00
N PHE A 66 -6.62 2.39 -5.15
CA PHE A 66 -6.19 2.89 -6.45
C PHE A 66 -7.39 3.55 -7.14
N GLY A 67 -7.30 4.83 -7.48
CA GLY A 67 -8.47 5.63 -7.89
C GLY A 67 -9.23 5.12 -9.13
N ARG A 68 -8.62 4.23 -9.93
CA ARG A 68 -9.22 3.64 -11.14
C ARG A 68 -9.68 2.19 -10.95
N TYR A 69 -9.61 1.65 -9.74
CA TYR A 69 -10.00 0.28 -9.45
C TYR A 69 -10.99 0.23 -8.28
N PRO A 70 -12.15 -0.45 -8.42
CA PRO A 70 -13.24 -0.36 -7.47
C PRO A 70 -12.96 -1.06 -6.13
N GLN A 71 -12.02 -2.02 -6.11
CA GLN A 71 -11.70 -2.79 -4.93
C GLN A 71 -10.37 -2.31 -4.31
N PRO A 72 -10.21 -2.39 -2.98
CA PRO A 72 -8.90 -2.22 -2.35
C PRO A 72 -7.91 -3.26 -2.89
N LEU A 73 -6.62 -2.94 -2.85
CA LEU A 73 -5.53 -3.82 -3.22
C LEU A 73 -4.75 -4.19 -1.95
N GLY A 74 -4.63 -5.49 -1.69
CA GLY A 74 -3.91 -6.00 -0.53
C GLY A 74 -2.44 -6.31 -0.87
N GLY A 75 -1.58 -6.19 0.13
CA GLY A 75 -0.14 -6.42 -0.04
C GLY A 75 0.56 -5.33 -0.85
N LYS A 76 1.79 -5.63 -1.27
CA LYS A 76 2.60 -4.71 -2.09
C LYS A 76 2.03 -4.60 -3.50
N ILE A 77 2.38 -3.51 -4.17
CA ILE A 77 2.01 -3.26 -5.57
C ILE A 77 3.27 -2.98 -6.37
N VAL A 78 3.41 -3.62 -7.52
CA VAL A 78 4.46 -3.30 -8.50
C VAL A 78 3.86 -2.58 -9.69
N VAL A 79 4.48 -1.48 -10.12
CA VAL A 79 4.18 -0.78 -11.37
C VAL A 79 5.27 -1.09 -12.39
N ALA A 80 4.88 -1.56 -13.57
CA ALA A 80 5.77 -1.72 -14.72
C ALA A 80 5.17 -1.09 -15.98
N GLY A 81 6.02 -0.68 -16.90
CA GLY A 81 5.62 -0.22 -18.21
C GLY A 81 5.36 -1.37 -19.19
N THR A 82 4.54 -1.09 -20.19
CA THR A 82 4.27 -1.95 -21.34
C THR A 82 4.17 -1.11 -22.60
N ASP A 83 4.61 -1.68 -23.71
CA ASP A 83 4.44 -1.17 -25.07
C ASP A 83 3.34 -1.94 -25.83
N GLY A 84 2.54 -2.75 -25.14
CA GLY A 84 1.54 -3.63 -25.72
C GLY A 84 2.11 -4.93 -26.30
N SER A 85 3.42 -5.18 -26.17
CA SER A 85 4.04 -6.47 -26.44
C SER A 85 3.88 -7.44 -25.26
N GLU A 86 4.38 -8.67 -25.43
CA GLU A 86 4.48 -9.65 -24.34
C GLU A 86 5.57 -9.30 -23.30
N SER A 87 6.35 -8.24 -23.52
CA SER A 87 7.44 -7.82 -22.64
C SER A 87 7.08 -6.58 -21.81
N TYR A 88 7.51 -6.59 -20.55
CA TYR A 88 7.42 -5.41 -19.68
C TYR A 88 8.76 -4.68 -19.65
N HIS A 89 8.68 -3.38 -19.43
CA HIS A 89 9.84 -2.50 -19.33
C HIS A 89 9.68 -1.55 -18.14
N SER A 90 10.70 -0.74 -17.88
CA SER A 90 10.62 0.25 -16.81
C SER A 90 9.48 1.25 -17.05
N PRO A 91 8.75 1.66 -16.01
CA PRO A 91 7.69 2.66 -16.15
C PRO A 91 8.22 3.95 -16.80
N SER A 92 7.45 4.53 -17.72
CA SER A 92 7.79 5.83 -18.32
C SER A 92 7.21 7.00 -17.51
N ILE A 93 6.22 6.73 -16.64
CA ILE A 93 5.69 7.69 -15.67
C ILE A 93 6.68 7.96 -14.54
N ASP A 94 6.73 9.21 -14.07
CA ASP A 94 7.47 9.56 -12.84
C ASP A 94 6.86 8.88 -11.62
N ILE A 95 7.69 8.49 -10.65
CA ILE A 95 7.22 7.79 -9.44
C ILE A 95 6.28 8.66 -8.59
N GLY A 96 6.48 9.98 -8.56
CA GLY A 96 5.60 10.93 -7.87
C GLY A 96 4.24 11.07 -8.57
N ASP A 97 4.24 11.12 -9.90
CA ASP A 97 3.00 11.12 -10.68
C ASP A 97 2.23 9.80 -10.50
N ALA A 98 2.93 8.66 -10.51
CA ALA A 98 2.33 7.38 -10.19
C ALA A 98 1.76 7.35 -8.75
N ALA A 99 2.47 7.93 -7.78
CA ALA A 99 2.06 7.98 -6.37
C ALA A 99 0.72 8.69 -6.19
N ALA A 100 0.45 9.73 -6.97
CA ALA A 100 -0.78 10.53 -6.89
C ALA A 100 -2.06 9.71 -7.16
N HIS A 101 -1.95 8.52 -7.76
CA HIS A 101 -3.08 7.64 -8.02
C HIS A 101 -3.43 6.69 -6.87
N PHE A 102 -2.58 6.62 -5.84
CA PHE A 102 -2.74 5.67 -4.75
C PHE A 102 -3.01 6.37 -3.41
N GLN A 103 -3.63 5.62 -2.51
CA GLN A 103 -3.77 6.00 -1.12
C GLN A 103 -3.53 4.76 -0.25
N CYS A 104 -2.50 4.80 0.59
CA CYS A 104 -2.23 3.75 1.57
C CYS A 104 -3.15 3.96 2.77
N CYS A 105 -3.87 2.90 3.13
CA CYS A 105 -4.88 2.89 4.17
C CYS A 105 -4.48 1.89 5.26
N ARG A 106 -4.68 2.26 6.52
CA ARG A 106 -4.50 1.36 7.66
C ARG A 106 -5.66 1.51 8.65
N PRO A 107 -6.25 0.42 9.16
CA PRO A 107 -7.11 0.50 10.33
C PRO A 107 -6.30 0.99 11.54
N VAL A 108 -6.87 1.92 12.29
CA VAL A 108 -6.28 2.44 13.53
C VAL A 108 -7.30 2.32 14.65
N ILE A 109 -6.82 1.86 15.80
CA ILE A 109 -7.57 1.81 17.04
C ILE A 109 -7.02 2.93 17.92
N ASP A 110 -7.80 3.99 18.08
CA ASP A 110 -7.44 5.10 18.97
C ASP A 110 -8.05 4.83 20.36
N PRO A 111 -7.24 4.82 21.44
CA PRO A 111 -7.76 4.71 22.79
C PRO A 111 -8.49 6.00 23.18
N VAL A 112 -9.63 5.84 23.86
CA VAL A 112 -10.37 6.94 24.47
C VAL A 112 -10.21 6.83 25.97
N PHE A 113 -9.76 7.90 26.60
CA PHE A 113 -9.53 7.95 28.04
C PHE A 113 -10.62 8.78 28.74
N ASP A 114 -10.98 8.37 29.95
CA ASP A 114 -11.84 9.18 30.84
C ASP A 114 -11.12 10.48 31.22
N THR A 115 -11.90 11.56 31.24
CA THR A 115 -11.45 12.90 31.66
C THR A 115 -11.99 13.22 33.05
N ASP A 116 -11.36 14.18 33.74
CA ASP A 116 -11.60 14.51 35.15
C ASP A 116 -13.06 14.83 35.51
N ASP A 117 -13.89 15.17 34.52
CA ASP A 117 -15.28 15.57 34.70
C ASP A 117 -16.26 14.38 34.82
N ASN A 118 -15.80 13.14 34.63
CA ASN A 118 -16.65 11.95 34.70
C ASN A 118 -16.79 11.45 36.15
N VAL A 119 -17.67 12.09 36.93
CA VAL A 119 -17.92 11.74 38.33
C VAL A 119 -18.64 10.39 38.42
N GLN A 120 -17.89 9.31 38.64
CA GLN A 120 -18.49 8.02 39.00
C GLN A 120 -19.04 8.07 40.44
N SER A 121 -20.11 7.30 40.69
CA SER A 121 -20.92 7.28 41.92
C SER A 121 -20.17 6.91 43.21
N LYS A 122 -18.85 6.70 43.16
CA LYS A 122 -17.97 6.32 44.28
C LYS A 122 -16.84 7.31 44.57
N GLY A 123 -16.79 8.48 43.92
CA GLY A 123 -15.88 9.58 44.29
C GLY A 123 -14.39 9.36 44.02
N LEU A 124 -14.03 8.31 43.27
CA LEU A 124 -12.68 8.12 42.72
C LEU A 124 -12.71 8.46 41.23
N ILE A 125 -11.86 9.40 40.83
CA ILE A 125 -11.67 9.83 39.44
C ILE A 125 -10.28 9.31 39.02
N PRO A 126 -10.18 8.12 38.40
CA PRO A 126 -8.92 7.66 37.85
C PRO A 126 -8.77 8.28 36.45
N ALA A 127 -8.44 9.57 36.41
CA ALA A 127 -8.11 10.29 35.17
C ALA A 127 -7.12 9.46 34.34
N GLY A 128 -7.37 9.33 33.04
CA GLY A 128 -6.52 8.52 32.16
C GLY A 128 -6.83 7.02 32.15
N THR A 129 -7.91 6.56 32.78
CA THR A 129 -8.43 5.19 32.58
C THR A 129 -8.94 5.03 31.15
N LEU A 130 -8.66 3.88 30.52
CA LEU A 130 -9.21 3.54 29.21
C LEU A 130 -10.73 3.37 29.31
N ALA A 131 -11.48 4.26 28.66
CA ALA A 131 -12.92 4.28 28.66
C ALA A 131 -13.51 3.55 27.45
N ASP A 132 -12.89 3.70 26.27
CA ASP A 132 -13.40 3.15 25.02
C ASP A 132 -12.27 3.00 23.98
N LEU A 133 -12.58 2.36 22.84
CA LEU A 133 -11.73 2.26 21.67
C LEU A 133 -12.48 2.77 20.44
N LYS A 134 -11.91 3.72 19.72
CA LYS A 134 -12.45 4.20 18.44
C LYS A 134 -11.70 3.57 17.27
N VAL A 135 -12.45 3.03 16.32
CA VAL A 135 -11.89 2.50 15.08
C VAL A 135 -12.03 3.55 13.98
N ARG A 136 -10.94 3.85 13.27
CA ARG A 136 -10.95 4.66 12.05
C ARG A 136 -10.03 4.07 10.99
N ILE A 137 -10.21 4.52 9.74
CA ILE A 137 -9.26 4.27 8.67
C ILE A 137 -8.39 5.50 8.51
N GLU A 138 -7.10 5.36 8.80
CA GLU A 138 -6.11 6.34 8.39
C GLU A 138 -5.79 6.19 6.92
N ARG A 139 -5.60 7.33 6.25
CA ARG A 139 -5.28 7.38 4.84
C ARG A 139 -4.11 8.33 4.63
N ARG A 140 -3.10 7.88 3.90
CA ARG A 140 -1.92 8.68 3.56
C ARG A 140 -1.51 8.44 2.11
N PRO A 141 -0.97 9.46 1.42
CA PRO A 141 -0.37 9.23 0.11
C PRO A 141 0.88 8.35 0.25
N PRO A 142 1.27 7.60 -0.79
CA PRO A 142 2.60 7.02 -0.84
C PRO A 142 3.67 8.09 -0.75
N MET A 143 4.83 7.70 -0.23
CA MET A 143 6.03 8.51 -0.12
C MET A 143 7.07 8.00 -1.12
N PRO A 144 7.23 8.65 -2.28
CA PRO A 144 8.31 8.36 -3.20
C PRO A 144 9.67 8.53 -2.52
N VAL A 145 10.54 7.54 -2.66
CA VAL A 145 11.93 7.62 -2.20
C VAL A 145 12.84 7.65 -3.42
N HIS A 146 13.61 8.72 -3.55
CA HIS A 146 14.62 8.85 -4.58
C HIS A 146 15.97 8.36 -4.02
N GLY A 147 16.42 7.17 -4.46
CA GLY A 147 17.73 6.60 -4.10
C GLY A 147 17.69 5.08 -3.99
N SER A 148 18.73 4.41 -4.51
CA SER A 148 18.93 2.97 -4.35
C SER A 148 19.29 2.64 -2.90
N ALA A 149 18.68 1.60 -2.36
CA ALA A 149 19.16 0.92 -1.15
C ALA A 149 19.93 -0.33 -1.58
#